data_AF-A0AA41BKL7-F1
#
_entry.id   AF-A0AA41BKL7-F1
#
_cell.length_a   1.000
_cell.length_b   1.000
_cell.length_c   1.000
_cell.angle_alpha   90.00
_cell.angle_beta   90.00
_cell.angle_gamma   90.00
#
_symmetry.space_group_name_H-M   'P 1'
#
loop_
_entity.id
_entity.type
_entity.pdbx_description
1 polymer ?
#
loop_
_entity_poly.entity_id
_entity_poly.type
_entity_poly.pdbx_seq_one_letter_code
_entity_poly.pdbx_strand_id
1 'polypeptide(L)'
;LFLNLDKVKEIVKNRLYRKKNVEFSHDRIIESVAKEFNLDAAEIMGKSRKKELIIPRHICFYLLHNVFNVNKSQVGRLFQTQHTTVIHGLRKTEELLSDNKEIRFLVERISSKYKLQ
;
A
#
# COMPACT_ATOMS: atom_id res chain seq x y z
N LEU A 1 -24.62 -28.41 -11.82
CA LEU A 1 -23.20 -28.31 -11.41
C LEU A 1 -23.16 -28.39 -9.89
N PHE A 2 -22.98 -29.56 -9.28
CA PHE A 2 -22.95 -29.69 -7.82
C PHE A 2 -21.55 -29.31 -7.30
N LEU A 3 -21.47 -28.22 -6.54
CA LEU A 3 -20.27 -27.85 -5.78
C LEU A 3 -20.08 -28.86 -4.65
N ASN A 4 -19.10 -29.75 -4.77
CA ASN A 4 -18.69 -30.63 -3.68
C ASN A 4 -18.08 -29.76 -2.55
N LEU A 5 -18.42 -30.10 -1.29
CA LEU A 5 -17.86 -29.52 -0.06
C LEU A 5 -16.33 -29.41 -0.08
N ASP A 6 -15.61 -30.35 -0.71
CA ASP A 6 -14.15 -30.29 -0.80
C ASP A 6 -13.66 -29.14 -1.68
N LYS A 7 -14.31 -28.89 -2.82
CA LYS A 7 -14.03 -27.73 -3.67
C LYS A 7 -14.37 -26.42 -2.97
N VAL A 8 -15.45 -26.39 -2.19
CA VAL A 8 -15.82 -25.19 -1.41
C VAL A 8 -14.75 -24.89 -0.36
N LYS A 9 -14.27 -25.92 0.38
CA LYS A 9 -13.18 -25.77 1.35
C LYS A 9 -11.89 -25.27 0.70
N GLU A 10 -11.53 -25.81 -0.46
CA GLU A 10 -10.33 -25.40 -1.20
C GLU A 10 -10.42 -23.95 -1.69
N ILE A 11 -11.56 -23.53 -2.25
CA ILE A 11 -11.77 -22.14 -2.69
C ILE A 11 -11.71 -21.18 -1.51
N VAL A 12 -12.36 -21.52 -0.38
CA VAL A 12 -12.33 -20.69 0.83
C VAL A 12 -10.92 -20.61 1.38
N LYS A 13 -10.22 -21.75 1.50
CA LYS A 13 -8.81 -21.80 1.93
C LYS A 13 -7.95 -20.92 1.03
N ASN A 14 -7.98 -21.11 -0.29
CA ASN A 14 -7.21 -20.30 -1.23
C ASN A 14 -7.56 -18.80 -1.17
N ARG A 15 -8.81 -18.43 -0.87
CA ARG A 15 -9.20 -17.04 -0.65
C ARG A 15 -8.62 -16.47 0.65
N LEU A 16 -8.63 -17.24 1.73
CA LEU A 16 -8.05 -16.85 3.01
C LEU A 16 -6.52 -16.73 2.94
N TYR A 17 -5.84 -17.68 2.30
CA TYR A 17 -4.40 -17.63 2.08
C TYR A 17 -3.99 -16.42 1.24
N ARG A 18 -4.70 -16.14 0.13
CA ARG A 18 -4.47 -14.93 -0.66
C ARG A 18 -4.70 -13.66 0.15
N LYS A 19 -5.80 -13.57 0.91
CA LYS A 19 -6.07 -12.41 1.76
C LYS A 19 -4.95 -12.17 2.77
N LYS A 20 -4.49 -13.23 3.45
CA LYS A 20 -3.39 -13.15 4.45
C LYS A 20 -2.06 -12.73 3.82
N ASN A 21 -1.71 -13.28 2.65
CA ASN A 21 -0.48 -12.90 1.95
C ASN A 21 -0.52 -11.45 1.43
N VAL A 22 -1.68 -11.00 0.95
CA VAL A 22 -1.87 -9.61 0.48
C VAL A 22 -1.79 -8.63 1.66
N GLU A 23 -2.44 -8.94 2.78
CA GLU A 23 -2.40 -8.12 4.00
C GLU A 23 -0.97 -8.00 4.55
N PHE A 24 -0.26 -9.13 4.62
CA PHE A 24 1.15 -9.15 5.01
C PHE A 24 2.08 -8.41 4.03
N SER A 25 1.72 -8.34 2.75
CA SER A 25 2.46 -7.57 1.75
C SER A 25 2.30 -6.05 1.96
N HIS A 26 1.10 -5.59 2.32
CA HIS A 26 0.85 -4.17 2.56
C HIS A 26 1.67 -3.64 3.75
N ASP A 27 1.68 -4.36 4.87
CA ASP A 27 2.41 -3.95 6.07
C ASP A 27 3.91 -3.83 5.77
N ARG A 28 4.48 -4.81 5.04
CA ARG A 28 5.89 -4.77 4.61
C ARG A 28 6.23 -3.59 3.72
N ILE A 29 5.32 -3.19 2.83
CA ILE A 29 5.48 -1.99 1.99
C ILE A 29 5.51 -0.75 2.88
N ILE A 30 4.55 -0.62 3.79
CA ILE A 30 4.43 0.53 4.69
C ILE A 30 5.65 0.63 5.61
N GLU A 31 6.08 -0.47 6.22
CA GLU A 31 7.31 -0.56 7.01
C GLU A 31 8.55 -0.17 6.20
N SER A 32 8.62 -0.56 4.93
CA SER A 32 9.76 -0.20 4.08
C SER A 32 9.80 1.29 3.81
N VAL A 33 8.66 1.90 3.51
CA VAL A 33 8.59 3.36 3.38
C VAL A 33 8.95 4.02 4.72
N ALA A 34 8.42 3.53 5.84
CA ALA A 34 8.70 4.08 7.16
C ALA A 34 10.21 4.11 7.48
N LYS A 35 10.93 3.02 7.19
CA LYS A 35 12.38 2.91 7.37
C LYS A 35 13.17 3.95 6.57
N GLU A 36 12.74 4.25 5.35
CA GLU A 36 13.42 5.19 4.44
C GLU A 36 13.28 6.64 4.89
N PHE A 37 12.23 6.93 5.66
CA PHE A 37 12.01 8.25 6.26
C PHE A 37 12.35 8.31 7.76
N ASN A 38 12.86 7.21 8.33
CA ASN A 38 13.12 7.06 9.76
C ASN A 38 11.90 7.39 10.65
N LEU A 39 10.75 6.83 10.26
CA LEU A 39 9.46 7.00 10.95
C LEU A 39 8.92 5.66 11.43
N ASP A 40 7.96 5.69 12.35
CA ASP A 40 7.16 4.52 12.70
C ASP A 40 6.05 4.30 11.64
N ALA A 41 5.89 3.05 11.19
CA ALA A 41 4.80 2.65 10.30
C ALA A 41 3.42 3.01 10.87
N ALA A 42 3.24 2.89 12.19
CA ALA A 42 2.00 3.25 12.88
C ALA A 42 1.71 4.76 12.78
N GLU A 43 2.73 5.62 12.81
CA GLU A 43 2.55 7.07 12.60
C GLU A 43 2.14 7.39 11.17
N ILE A 44 2.72 6.69 10.18
CA ILE A 44 2.32 6.81 8.78
C ILE A 44 0.87 6.36 8.59
N MET A 45 0.43 5.27 9.23
CA MET A 45 -0.95 4.78 9.16
C MET A 45 -1.95 5.61 9.98
N GLY A 46 -1.47 6.36 10.96
CA GLY A 46 -2.29 7.15 11.87
C GLY A 46 -2.91 8.41 11.24
N LYS A 47 -3.75 9.10 12.02
CA LYS A 47 -4.49 10.31 11.58
C LYS A 47 -3.67 11.61 11.71
N SER A 48 -2.42 11.53 12.16
CA SER A 48 -1.57 12.69 12.38
C SER A 48 -1.32 13.45 11.08
N ARG A 49 -1.41 14.78 11.14
CA ARG A 49 -1.23 15.71 10.01
C ARG A 49 0.14 16.40 10.03
N LYS A 50 1.10 15.90 10.82
CA LYS A 50 2.48 16.41 10.81
C LYS A 50 3.04 16.36 9.39
N LYS A 51 3.71 17.45 8.97
CA LYS A 51 4.20 17.62 7.59
C LYS A 51 5.11 16.48 7.15
N GLU A 52 5.98 16.00 8.04
CA GLU A 52 6.92 14.90 7.80
C GLU A 52 6.23 13.57 7.45
N LEU A 53 4.98 13.35 7.88
CA LEU A 53 4.23 12.12 7.60
C LEU A 53 3.49 12.16 6.26
N ILE A 54 3.30 13.34 5.67
CA ILE A 54 2.43 13.52 4.49
C ILE A 54 3.05 12.83 3.27
N ILE A 55 4.32 13.13 2.96
CA ILE A 55 5.01 12.57 1.79
C ILE A 55 5.13 11.04 1.91
N PRO A 56 5.64 10.47 3.03
CA PRO A 56 5.70 9.02 3.21
C PRO A 56 4.34 8.34 3.05
N ARG A 57 3.28 8.93 3.63
CA ARG A 57 1.91 8.40 3.53
C ARG A 57 1.40 8.41 2.09
N HIS A 58 1.63 9.49 1.34
CA HIS A 58 1.25 9.56 -0.08
C HIS A 58 2.02 8.57 -0.94
N ILE A 59 3.31 8.35 -0.66
CA ILE A 59 4.13 7.31 -1.31
C ILE A 59 3.54 5.92 -1.04
N CYS A 60 3.12 5.63 0.20
CA CYS A 60 2.41 4.38 0.49
C CYS A 60 1.12 4.24 -0.32
N PHE A 61 0.33 5.32 -0.48
CA PHE A 61 -0.88 5.27 -1.32
C PHE A 61 -0.53 4.89 -2.76
N TYR A 62 0.50 5.52 -3.32
CA TYR A 62 0.94 5.28 -4.69
C TYR A 62 1.44 3.86 -4.89
N LEU A 63 2.32 3.36 -4.01
CA LEU A 63 2.81 1.99 -4.07
C LEU A 63 1.64 0.99 -4.00
N LEU A 64 0.79 1.09 -2.99
CA LEU A 64 -0.31 0.15 -2.82
C LEU A 64 -1.28 0.20 -4.01
N HIS A 65 -1.64 1.38 -4.49
CA HIS A 65 -2.61 1.51 -5.57
C HIS A 65 -2.03 1.27 -6.97
N ASN A 66 -1.01 2.02 -7.35
CA ASN A 66 -0.48 2.03 -8.72
C ASN A 66 0.47 0.85 -8.98
N VAL A 67 1.12 0.30 -7.96
CA VAL A 67 2.11 -0.77 -8.12
C VAL A 67 1.51 -2.14 -7.76
N PHE A 68 0.71 -2.21 -6.71
CA PHE A 68 0.15 -3.47 -6.18
C PHE A 68 -1.37 -3.62 -6.39
N ASN A 69 -1.99 -2.72 -7.16
CA ASN A 69 -3.41 -2.79 -7.56
C ASN A 69 -4.41 -2.87 -6.38
N VAL A 70 -4.05 -2.33 -5.22
CA VAL A 70 -4.97 -2.20 -4.08
C VAL A 70 -5.95 -1.09 -4.39
N ASN A 71 -7.25 -1.37 -4.32
CA ASN A 71 -8.22 -0.33 -4.66
C ASN A 71 -8.18 0.84 -3.66
N LYS A 72 -8.49 2.05 -4.13
CA LYS A 72 -8.38 3.28 -3.35
C LYS A 72 -9.20 3.24 -2.05
N SER A 73 -10.33 2.55 -2.04
CA SER A 73 -11.17 2.36 -0.84
C SER A 73 -10.50 1.46 0.20
N GLN A 74 -9.78 0.42 -0.22
CA GLN A 74 -8.97 -0.42 0.67
C GLN A 74 -7.78 0.37 1.23
N VAL A 75 -7.09 1.16 0.39
CA VAL A 75 -6.04 2.07 0.87
C VAL A 75 -6.63 3.05 1.90
N GLY A 76 -7.76 3.67 1.62
CA GLY A 76 -8.43 4.56 2.57
C GLY A 76 -8.71 3.89 3.93
N ARG A 77 -9.14 2.63 3.93
CA ARG A 77 -9.34 1.86 5.17
C ARG A 77 -8.04 1.60 5.93
N LEU A 78 -6.96 1.20 5.24
CA LEU A 78 -5.66 0.94 5.86
C LEU A 78 -5.12 2.18 6.61
N PHE A 79 -5.33 3.38 6.05
CA PHE A 79 -4.85 4.64 6.61
C PHE A 79 -5.94 5.45 7.32
N GLN A 80 -7.10 4.85 7.60
CA GLN A 80 -8.25 5.48 8.27
C GLN A 80 -8.64 6.85 7.67
N THR A 81 -8.57 6.97 6.34
CA THR A 81 -8.77 8.22 5.59
C THR A 81 -9.84 8.08 4.51
N GLN A 82 -10.33 9.22 4.03
CA GLN A 82 -11.34 9.28 3.01
C GLN A 82 -10.77 8.96 1.62
N HIS A 83 -11.61 8.38 0.75
CA HIS A 83 -11.25 8.04 -0.62
C HIS A 83 -10.70 9.24 -1.42
N THR A 84 -11.27 10.43 -1.22
CA THR A 84 -10.81 11.67 -1.86
C THR A 84 -9.40 12.08 -1.41
N THR A 85 -9.04 11.83 -0.16
CA THR A 85 -7.67 12.05 0.36
C THR A 85 -6.68 11.10 -0.31
N VAL A 86 -7.06 9.85 -0.54
CA VAL A 86 -6.22 8.90 -1.30
C VAL A 86 -6.00 9.41 -2.71
N ILE A 87 -7.07 9.81 -3.42
CA ILE A 87 -6.96 10.41 -4.77
C ILE A 87 -6.00 11.60 -4.78
N HIS A 88 -6.13 12.51 -3.81
CA HIS A 88 -5.26 13.67 -3.72
C HIS A 88 -3.79 13.28 -3.50
N GLY A 89 -3.51 12.34 -2.60
CA GLY A 89 -2.17 11.85 -2.32
C GLY A 89 -1.53 11.13 -3.52
N LEU A 90 -2.32 10.38 -4.29
CA LEU A 90 -1.86 9.75 -5.54
C LEU A 90 -1.38 10.80 -6.55
N ARG A 91 -2.22 11.80 -6.85
CA ARG A 91 -1.85 12.89 -7.77
C ARG A 91 -0.60 13.64 -7.30
N LYS A 92 -0.52 13.93 -6.00
CA LYS A 92 0.66 14.60 -5.42
C LYS A 92 1.93 13.77 -5.52
N THR A 93 1.81 12.45 -5.44
CA THR A 93 2.96 11.56 -5.63
C THR A 93 3.38 11.51 -7.09
N GLU A 94 2.44 11.51 -8.04
CA GLU A 94 2.76 11.55 -9.48
C GLU A 94 3.51 12.84 -9.88
N GLU A 95 3.08 13.98 -9.35
CA GLU A 95 3.79 15.26 -9.49
C GLU A 95 5.21 15.14 -8.90
N LEU A 96 5.32 14.66 -7.65
CA LEU A 96 6.61 14.52 -6.97
C LEU A 96 7.57 13.57 -7.67
N LEU A 97 7.08 12.47 -8.25
CA LEU A 97 7.88 11.51 -9.01
C LEU A 97 8.42 12.11 -10.32
N SER A 98 7.71 13.10 -10.88
CA SER A 98 8.14 13.81 -12.08
C SER A 98 9.29 14.77 -11.77
N ASP A 99 9.22 15.45 -10.62
CA ASP A 99 10.14 16.53 -10.26
C ASP A 99 11.33 16.08 -9.39
N ASN A 100 11.21 14.96 -8.67
CA ASN A 100 12.21 14.49 -7.72
C ASN A 100 12.73 13.09 -8.07
N LYS A 101 13.98 13.03 -8.56
CA LYS A 101 14.66 11.78 -8.94
C LYS A 101 14.90 10.86 -7.75
N GLU A 102 15.20 11.38 -6.57
CA GLU A 102 15.47 10.56 -5.38
C GLU A 102 14.21 9.80 -4.95
N ILE A 103 13.06 10.48 -4.92
CA ILE A 103 11.77 9.85 -4.62
C ILE A 103 11.40 8.83 -5.70
N ARG A 104 11.70 9.10 -6.97
CA ARG A 104 11.50 8.13 -8.05
C ARG A 104 12.30 6.85 -7.82
N PHE A 105 13.61 6.97 -7.57
CA PHE A 105 14.46 5.82 -7.29
C PHE A 105 14.02 5.04 -6.04
N LEU A 106 13.59 5.76 -5.00
CA LEU A 106 13.03 5.14 -3.79
C LEU A 106 11.80 4.28 -4.13
N VAL A 107 10.83 4.84 -4.86
CA VAL A 107 9.61 4.14 -5.26
C VAL A 107 9.92 2.93 -6.14
N GLU A 108 10.81 3.08 -7.12
CA GLU A 108 11.25 1.98 -8.00
C GLU A 108 11.93 0.85 -7.23
N ARG A 109 12.78 1.19 -6.26
CA ARG A 109 13.49 0.21 -5.43
C ARG A 109 12.53 -0.57 -4.53
N ILE A 110 11.61 0.11 -3.84
CA ILE A 110 10.60 -0.56 -3.02
C ILE A 110 9.70 -1.43 -3.90
N SER A 111 9.27 -0.91 -5.05
CA SER A 111 8.44 -1.65 -6.01
C SER A 111 9.11 -2.95 -6.46
N SER A 112 10.39 -2.87 -6.83
CA SER A 112 11.16 -4.03 -7.32
C SER A 112 11.36 -5.08 -6.23
N LYS A 113 11.60 -4.64 -4.98
CA LYS A 113 11.77 -5.53 -3.83
C LYS A 113 10.57 -6.44 -3.57
N TYR A 114 9.35 -5.95 -3.79
CA TYR A 114 8.10 -6.67 -3.46
C TYR A 114 7.32 -7.18 -4.67
N LYS A 115 7.61 -6.75 -5.90
CA LYS A 115 7.02 -7.33 -7.14
C LYS A 115 7.55 -8.72 -7.48
N LEU A 116 8.72 -9.10 -6.94
CA LEU A 116 9.42 -10.36 -7.25
C LEU A 116 9.14 -11.48 -6.22
N GLN A 117 8.15 -11.30 -5.34
CA GLN A 117 7.72 -12.27 -4.32
C GLN A 117 6.27 -12.68 -4.56
#